data_AF-X1L297-F1
#
_entry.id   AF-X1L297-F1
#
_cell.length_a   1.000
_cell.length_b   1.000
_cell.length_c   1.000
_cell.angle_alpha   90.00
_cell.angle_beta   90.00
_cell.angle_gamma   90.00
#
_symmetry.space_group_name_H-M   'P 1'
#
loop_
_entity.id
_entity.type
_entity.pdbx_description
1 polymer ?
#
loop_
_entity_poly.entity_id
_entity_poly.type
_entity_poly.pdbx_seq_one_letter_code
_entity_poly.pdbx_strand_id
1 'polypeptide(L)'
;KKAPLEKIMIYIDYLAKIEHMIIDIADGKAIFSEIGKGSEEFWNKIHKIGEEHLREYQDKGLRTVKQILEYVEKTNWYKLSTDSEDTYTLILTVSEASKFVKTFFEGLFKNYPKKVEIIEEFKKIRIRVM
;
A
#
# COMPACT_ATOMS: atom_id res chain seq x y z
N LYS A 1 16.26 10.40 16.59
CA LYS A 1 17.32 9.73 15.78
C LYS A 1 17.10 10.08 14.32
N LYS A 2 18.15 10.39 13.55
CA LYS A 2 18.01 10.67 12.11
C LYS A 2 17.67 9.38 11.35
N ALA A 3 16.94 9.49 10.24
CA ALA A 3 16.65 8.34 9.38
C ALA A 3 17.94 7.80 8.74
N PRO A 4 18.04 6.50 8.45
CA PRO A 4 19.16 5.93 7.70
C PRO A 4 19.30 6.57 6.32
N LEU A 5 20.53 6.71 5.81
CA LEU A 5 20.82 7.37 4.53
C LEU A 5 20.04 6.74 3.37
N GLU A 6 19.99 5.41 3.29
CA GLU A 6 19.25 4.68 2.24
C GLU A 6 17.77 5.10 2.19
N LYS A 7 17.12 5.22 3.35
CA LYS A 7 15.73 5.65 3.46
C LYS A 7 15.54 7.11 3.03
N ILE A 8 16.52 7.96 3.34
CA ILE A 8 16.52 9.36 2.88
C ILE A 8 16.63 9.43 1.35
N MET A 9 17.51 8.64 0.74
CA MET A 9 17.68 8.62 -0.71
C MET A 9 16.41 8.17 -1.44
N ILE A 10 15.70 7.15 -0.92
CA ILE A 10 14.41 6.72 -1.46
C ILE A 10 13.38 7.85 -1.46
N TYR A 11 13.27 8.59 -0.34
CA TYR A 11 12.33 9.70 -0.26
C TYR A 11 12.71 10.85 -1.20
N ILE A 12 14.00 11.15 -1.33
CA ILE A 12 14.47 12.16 -2.29
C ILE A 12 14.10 11.75 -3.70
N ASP A 13 14.34 10.50 -4.11
CA ASP A 13 13.99 10.02 -5.45
C ASP A 13 12.50 10.13 -5.74
N TYR A 14 11.65 9.72 -4.80
CA TYR A 14 10.20 9.77 -4.95
C TYR A 14 9.67 11.21 -5.05
N LEU A 15 10.23 12.13 -4.27
CA LEU A 15 9.82 13.54 -4.27
C LEU A 15 10.38 14.28 -5.49
N ALA A 16 11.63 14.01 -5.86
CA ALA A 16 12.28 14.63 -7.02
C ALA A 16 11.59 14.27 -8.34
N LYS A 17 11.04 13.05 -8.44
CA LYS A 17 10.25 12.60 -9.60
C LYS A 17 8.79 13.06 -9.56
N ILE A 18 8.35 13.70 -8.47
CA ILE A 18 6.96 14.17 -8.27
C ILE A 18 5.97 12.98 -8.33
N GLU A 19 6.43 11.78 -8.01
CA GLU A 19 5.58 10.58 -7.94
C GLU A 19 4.83 10.50 -6.60
N HIS A 20 5.35 11.17 -5.55
CA HIS A 20 4.82 11.12 -4.19
C HIS A 20 4.78 12.51 -3.55
N MET A 21 3.96 12.63 -2.51
CA MET A 21 3.84 13.83 -1.68
C MET A 21 4.04 13.49 -0.20
N ILE A 22 4.60 14.43 0.57
CA ILE A 22 4.65 14.34 2.03
C ILE A 22 3.36 14.93 2.59
N ILE A 23 2.69 14.17 3.47
CA ILE A 23 1.49 14.59 4.19
C ILE A 23 1.73 14.36 5.68
N ASP A 24 1.31 15.31 6.52
CA ASP A 24 1.31 15.11 7.98
C ASP A 24 0.32 14.00 8.37
N ILE A 25 0.61 13.29 9.46
CA ILE A 25 -0.23 12.17 9.90
C ILE A 25 -1.62 12.63 10.35
N ALA A 26 -1.74 13.80 11.00
CA ALA A 26 -3.03 14.34 11.41
C ALA A 26 -3.86 14.79 10.22
N ASP A 27 -3.24 15.41 9.22
CA ASP A 27 -3.90 15.79 7.96
C ASP A 27 -4.38 14.55 7.20
N GLY A 28 -3.51 13.54 7.06
CA GLY A 28 -3.87 12.26 6.45
C GLY A 28 -5.04 11.59 7.18
N LYS A 29 -5.04 11.59 8.52
CA LYS A 29 -6.15 11.08 9.32
C LYS A 29 -7.46 11.80 9.02
N ALA A 30 -7.44 13.13 8.96
CA ALA A 30 -8.62 13.93 8.65
C ALA A 30 -9.16 13.61 7.24
N ILE A 31 -8.26 13.56 6.25
CA ILE A 31 -8.58 13.21 4.86
C ILE A 31 -9.23 11.82 4.77
N PHE A 32 -8.59 10.79 5.32
CA PHE A 32 -9.09 9.42 5.22
C PHE A 32 -10.37 9.17 6.03
N SER A 33 -10.59 9.92 7.12
CA SER A 33 -11.85 9.89 7.86
C SER A 33 -13.03 10.35 7.02
N GLU A 34 -12.83 11.39 6.20
CA GLU A 34 -13.87 11.92 5.32
C GLU A 34 -14.03 11.03 4.08
N ILE A 35 -12.92 10.71 3.42
CA ILE A 35 -12.89 9.90 2.19
C ILE A 35 -13.40 8.48 2.42
N GLY A 36 -13.37 7.92 3.64
CA GLY A 36 -13.98 6.62 3.97
C GLY A 36 -15.45 6.49 3.52
N LYS A 37 -16.15 7.62 3.40
CA LYS A 37 -17.54 7.75 2.89
C LYS A 37 -17.62 8.11 1.40
N GLY A 38 -16.51 8.02 0.68
CA GLY A 38 -16.40 8.35 -0.74
C GLY A 38 -17.32 7.52 -1.62
N SER A 39 -17.65 8.06 -2.79
CA SER A 39 -18.53 7.43 -3.76
C SER A 39 -17.97 6.10 -4.30
N GLU A 40 -18.84 5.27 -4.88
CA GLU A 40 -18.40 4.06 -5.59
C GLU A 40 -17.41 4.37 -6.72
N GLU A 41 -17.61 5.48 -7.43
CA GLU A 41 -16.69 5.95 -8.48
C GLU A 41 -15.27 6.17 -7.94
N PHE A 42 -15.15 6.79 -6.77
CA PHE A 42 -13.86 6.98 -6.10
C PHE A 42 -13.19 5.63 -5.79
N TRP A 43 -13.92 4.70 -5.18
CA TRP A 43 -13.36 3.39 -4.82
C TRP A 43 -13.01 2.55 -6.05
N ASN A 44 -13.82 2.60 -7.10
CA ASN A 44 -13.52 1.96 -8.39
C ASN A 44 -12.23 2.54 -9.01
N LYS A 45 -12.02 3.85 -8.88
CA LYS A 45 -10.77 4.49 -9.32
C LYS A 45 -9.58 4.01 -8.51
N ILE A 46 -9.67 3.92 -7.18
CA ILE A 46 -8.58 3.39 -6.33
C ILE A 46 -8.26 1.94 -6.69
N HIS A 47 -9.29 1.11 -6.88
CA HIS A 47 -9.12 -0.27 -7.30
C HIS A 47 -8.41 -0.36 -8.67
N LYS A 48 -8.83 0.45 -9.65
CA LYS A 48 -8.21 0.47 -10.99
C LYS A 48 -6.74 0.93 -10.94
N ILE A 49 -6.41 1.93 -10.11
CA ILE A 49 -5.02 2.36 -9.89
C ILE A 49 -4.18 1.19 -9.37
N GLY A 50 -4.71 0.40 -8.43
CA GLY A 50 -4.07 -0.83 -7.98
C GLY A 50 -3.81 -1.79 -9.15
N GLU A 51 -4.81 -2.08 -9.98
CA GLU A 51 -4.66 -2.97 -11.15
C GLU A 51 -3.55 -2.50 -12.11
N GLU A 52 -3.44 -1.19 -12.37
CA GLU A 52 -2.44 -0.60 -13.26
C GLU A 52 -1.01 -0.78 -12.71
N HIS A 53 -0.83 -0.58 -11.41
CA HIS A 53 0.47 -0.74 -10.76
C HIS A 53 1.02 -2.17 -10.78
N LEU A 54 0.17 -3.20 -10.88
CA LEU A 54 0.66 -4.58 -10.93
C LEU A 54 1.59 -4.77 -12.13
N ARG A 55 1.22 -4.22 -13.30
CA ARG A 55 2.03 -4.32 -14.52
C ARG A 55 3.33 -3.57 -14.38
N GLU A 56 3.29 -2.36 -13.85
CA GLU A 56 4.49 -1.54 -13.61
C GLU A 56 5.48 -2.23 -12.66
N TYR A 57 4.97 -2.86 -11.61
CA TYR A 57 5.79 -3.64 -10.66
C TYR A 57 6.39 -4.87 -11.33
N GLN A 58 5.64 -5.51 -12.22
CA GLN A 58 6.16 -6.61 -13.02
C GLN A 58 7.24 -6.13 -14.00
N ASP A 59 7.11 -4.98 -14.62
CA ASP A 59 8.14 -4.41 -15.51
C ASP A 59 9.41 -4.05 -14.72
N LYS A 60 9.27 -3.67 -13.44
CA LYS A 60 10.38 -3.48 -12.49
C LYS A 60 10.98 -4.78 -11.97
N GLY A 61 10.48 -5.95 -12.41
CA GLY A 61 10.99 -7.26 -12.00
C GLY A 61 10.50 -7.74 -10.63
N LEU A 62 9.50 -7.07 -10.04
CA LEU A 62 8.85 -7.55 -8.82
C LEU A 62 7.93 -8.72 -9.18
N ARG A 63 8.19 -9.89 -8.60
CA ARG A 63 7.53 -11.15 -8.96
C ARG A 63 6.78 -11.77 -7.80
N THR A 64 7.15 -11.47 -6.56
CA THR A 64 6.50 -12.03 -5.37
C THR A 64 5.67 -10.97 -4.64
N VAL A 65 4.65 -11.44 -3.92
CA VAL A 65 3.84 -10.57 -3.04
C VAL A 65 4.75 -9.85 -2.03
N LYS A 66 5.71 -10.54 -1.41
CA LYS A 66 6.69 -9.92 -0.49
C LYS A 66 7.42 -8.74 -1.13
N GLN A 67 8.01 -8.93 -2.32
CA GLN A 67 8.75 -7.87 -3.01
C GLN A 67 7.87 -6.66 -3.31
N ILE A 68 6.62 -6.90 -3.72
CA ILE A 68 5.64 -5.84 -3.97
C ILE A 68 5.30 -5.10 -2.67
N LEU A 69 5.04 -5.82 -1.58
CA LEU A 69 4.70 -5.22 -0.29
C LEU A 69 5.88 -4.43 0.30
N GLU A 70 7.11 -4.91 0.18
CA GLU A 70 8.34 -4.20 0.59
C GLU A 70 8.58 -2.95 -0.28
N TYR A 71 8.26 -3.02 -1.57
CA TYR A 71 8.37 -1.87 -2.47
C TYR A 71 7.35 -0.79 -2.10
N VAL A 72 6.08 -1.16 -1.88
CA VAL A 72 5.01 -0.23 -1.52
C VAL A 72 5.17 0.31 -0.09
N GLU A 73 5.80 -0.42 0.84
CA GLU A 73 6.06 0.08 2.20
C GLU A 73 6.82 1.43 2.21
N LYS A 74 7.62 1.70 1.17
CA LYS A 74 8.36 2.95 0.97
C LYS A 74 7.45 4.18 0.83
N THR A 75 6.17 4.01 0.50
CA THR A 75 5.17 5.09 0.42
C THR A 75 4.61 5.51 1.79
N ASN A 76 5.03 4.82 2.86
CA ASN A 76 4.65 5.08 4.25
C ASN A 76 3.16 4.85 4.60
N TRP A 77 2.38 4.16 3.77
CA TRP A 77 0.99 3.81 4.12
C TRP A 77 0.90 2.84 5.30
N TYR A 78 1.90 1.97 5.45
CA TYR A 78 1.98 0.97 6.48
C TYR A 78 3.43 0.63 6.81
N LYS A 79 3.61 -0.15 7.87
CA LYS A 79 4.81 -0.94 8.15
C LYS A 79 4.51 -2.42 7.92
N LEU A 80 5.39 -3.12 7.23
CA LEU A 80 5.25 -4.53 6.90
C LEU A 80 5.74 -5.40 8.06
N SER A 81 4.95 -6.42 8.40
CA SER A 81 5.34 -7.56 9.23
C SER A 81 5.21 -8.83 8.39
N THR A 82 6.25 -9.64 8.36
CA THR A 82 6.20 -10.96 7.70
C THR A 82 5.91 -12.00 8.77
N ASP A 83 4.72 -12.59 8.73
CA ASP A 83 4.31 -13.59 9.71
C ASP A 83 4.75 -15.00 9.26
N SER A 84 4.76 -15.26 7.96
CA SER A 84 5.31 -16.46 7.30
C SER A 84 5.67 -16.17 5.83
N GLU A 85 6.11 -17.19 5.08
CA GLU A 85 6.43 -17.05 3.65
C GLU A 85 5.24 -16.57 2.80
N ASP A 86 4.02 -16.97 3.16
CA ASP A 86 2.80 -16.64 2.40
C ASP A 86 1.81 -15.78 3.20
N THR A 87 2.19 -15.28 4.38
CA THR A 87 1.32 -14.45 5.23
C THR A 87 2.03 -13.19 5.73
N TYR A 88 1.39 -12.06 5.49
CA TYR A 88 1.91 -10.73 5.77
C TYR A 88 0.87 -9.90 6.52
N THR A 89 1.35 -9.05 7.42
CA THR A 89 0.52 -8.08 8.14
C THR A 89 0.99 -6.66 7.83
N LEU A 90 0.09 -5.82 7.33
CA LEU A 90 0.30 -4.40 7.13
C LEU A 90 -0.18 -3.65 8.37
N ILE A 91 0.74 -3.03 9.11
CA ILE A 91 0.42 -2.19 10.26
C ILE A 91 0.26 -0.75 9.74
N LEU A 92 -0.98 -0.26 9.67
CA LEU A 92 -1.26 1.02 9.02
C LEU A 92 -0.67 2.20 9.80
N THR A 93 -0.09 3.15 9.08
CA THR A 93 0.40 4.41 9.65
C THR A 93 -0.78 5.29 10.08
N VAL A 94 -1.84 5.32 9.27
CA VAL A 94 -3.12 5.97 9.56
C VAL A 94 -4.22 4.90 9.51
N SER A 95 -4.87 4.61 10.63
CA SER A 95 -5.87 3.54 10.71
C SER A 95 -7.08 3.77 9.80
N GLU A 96 -7.46 5.03 9.60
CA GLU A 96 -8.59 5.47 8.79
C GLU A 96 -8.34 5.22 7.30
N ALA A 97 -7.09 5.04 6.89
CA ALA A 97 -6.72 4.66 5.53
C ALA A 97 -6.99 3.19 5.20
N SER A 98 -7.50 2.38 6.16
CA SER A 98 -7.66 0.93 6.00
C SER A 98 -8.41 0.54 4.73
N LYS A 99 -9.61 1.11 4.51
CA LYS A 99 -10.40 0.86 3.30
C LYS A 99 -9.64 1.24 2.02
N PHE A 100 -8.94 2.38 2.03
CA PHE A 100 -8.13 2.82 0.90
C PHE A 100 -7.01 1.83 0.57
N VAL A 101 -6.21 1.47 1.57
CA VAL A 101 -5.08 0.54 1.39
C VAL A 101 -5.60 -0.84 0.96
N LYS A 102 -6.69 -1.31 1.56
CA LYS A 102 -7.34 -2.57 1.21
C LYS A 102 -7.80 -2.56 -0.25
N THR A 103 -8.58 -1.56 -0.67
CA THR A 103 -9.11 -1.45 -2.03
C THR A 103 -8.01 -1.33 -3.07
N PHE A 104 -6.92 -0.61 -2.76
CA PHE A 104 -5.74 -0.57 -3.62
C PHE A 104 -5.15 -1.97 -3.82
N PHE A 105 -4.93 -2.72 -2.74
CA PHE A 105 -4.34 -4.06 -2.84
C PHE A 105 -5.29 -5.10 -3.45
N GLU A 106 -6.61 -4.97 -3.24
CA GLU A 106 -7.62 -5.79 -3.93
C GLU A 106 -7.49 -5.63 -5.45
N GLY A 107 -7.34 -4.38 -5.92
CA GLY A 107 -7.05 -4.10 -7.32
C GLY A 107 -5.69 -4.62 -7.78
N LEU A 108 -4.64 -4.35 -7.00
CA LEU A 108 -3.27 -4.76 -7.31
C LEU A 108 -3.15 -6.27 -7.51
N PHE A 109 -3.83 -7.07 -6.68
CA PHE A 109 -3.71 -8.52 -6.74
C PHE A 109 -4.81 -9.22 -7.54
N LYS A 110 -5.77 -8.49 -8.13
CA LYS A 110 -6.86 -9.07 -8.90
C LYS A 110 -6.40 -9.97 -10.05
N ASN A 111 -5.33 -9.58 -10.74
CA ASN A 111 -4.75 -10.33 -11.87
C ASN A 111 -3.42 -11.01 -11.50
N TYR A 112 -3.14 -11.15 -10.19
CA TYR A 112 -1.94 -11.84 -9.75
C TYR A 112 -2.07 -13.36 -10.00
N PRO A 113 -1.00 -14.07 -10.39
CA PRO A 113 -1.10 -15.48 -10.79
C PRO A 113 -1.57 -16.45 -9.69
N LYS A 114 -1.38 -16.08 -8.43
CA LYS A 114 -1.87 -16.82 -7.26
C LYS A 114 -3.05 -16.09 -6.64
N LYS A 115 -3.93 -16.82 -5.96
CA LYS A 115 -5.02 -16.19 -5.23
C LYS A 115 -4.44 -15.46 -4.01
N VAL A 116 -4.76 -14.18 -3.87
CA VAL A 116 -4.36 -13.38 -2.72
C VAL A 116 -5.60 -13.01 -1.93
N GLU A 117 -5.66 -13.42 -0.67
CA GLU A 117 -6.72 -13.06 0.26
C GLU A 117 -6.29 -11.82 1.06
N ILE A 118 -7.16 -10.82 1.16
CA ILE A 118 -6.92 -9.56 1.86
C ILE A 118 -8.00 -9.38 2.93
N ILE A 119 -7.60 -9.44 4.19
CA ILE A 119 -8.50 -9.39 5.35
C ILE A 119 -8.23 -8.12 6.13
N GLU A 120 -9.27 -7.33 6.35
CA GLU A 120 -9.19 -6.17 7.23
C GLU A 120 -9.39 -6.58 8.69
N GLU A 121 -8.45 -6.18 9.54
CA GLU A 121 -8.49 -6.35 10.98
C GLU A 121 -8.34 -4.99 11.68
N PHE A 122 -8.52 -4.93 13.01
CA PHE A 122 -8.41 -3.66 13.73
C PHE A 122 -7.04 -3.01 13.54
N LYS A 123 -7.00 -1.89 12.80
CA LYS A 123 -5.81 -1.09 12.43
C LYS A 123 -4.76 -1.82 11.58
N LYS A 124 -5.12 -2.98 11.01
CA LYS A 124 -4.18 -3.84 10.28
C LYS A 124 -4.87 -4.48 9.09
N ILE A 125 -4.08 -4.84 8.09
CA ILE A 125 -4.56 -5.65 6.97
C ILE A 125 -3.68 -6.89 6.90
N ARG A 126 -4.31 -8.07 6.87
CA ARG A 126 -3.61 -9.33 6.59
C ARG A 126 -3.71 -9.66 5.11
N ILE A 127 -2.59 -10.09 4.56
CA ILE A 127 -2.47 -10.55 3.17
C ILE A 127 -1.96 -11.99 3.19
N ARG A 128 -2.70 -12.89 2.55
CA ARG A 128 -2.35 -14.31 2.44
C ARG A 128 -2.29 -14.74 0.98
N VAL A 129 -1.25 -15.46 0.62
CA VAL A 129 -1.09 -16.06 -0.70
C VAL A 129 -1.54 -17.53 -0.63
N MET A 130 -2.39 -17.95 -1.56
CA MET A 130 -2.93 -19.31 -1.67
C MET A 130 -2.48 -19.99 -2.95
#